data_AF-A0A838G088-F1
#
_entry.id   AF-A0A838G088-F1
#
_cell.length_a   1.000
_cell.length_b   1.000
_cell.length_c   1.000
_cell.angle_alpha   90.00
_cell.angle_beta   90.00
_cell.angle_gamma   90.00
#
_symmetry.space_group_name_H-M   'P 1'
#
loop_
_entity.id
_entity.type
_entity.pdbx_description
1 polymer ?
#
loop_
_entity_poly.entity_id
_entity_poly.type
_entity_poly.pdbx_seq_one_letter_code
_entity_poly.pdbx_strand_id
1 'polypeptide(L)'
;MVNRSATRVIAGVAIGAVILGGCSGQVDKSGGAQATAPLVLTGINTRSAEEVQPFVDAVGRLSDGALEVAFEHGWHKDSTTGEAEAIDAVRAGSADFAVVPVRAWRDAGVTSFDALIAPMVVDSYVLQDTVLQDGMVDEMLAGVDELGLTGIGILPGPMRKPAGIRRELRTPEDFSGARIAISAGAVADRSLRELGATPVPSPFEGEDVSQFDGVELQVGAIAGNEYDGVVTSVTMNVNLWPRPSVIVGNSKAVEALSDDRLGLLTTAARQAVPATTLVHEQTETDLTDVLCRRARLAFVAAADEQLQQLRDALTPVNDWLAEDEQTRGYLQRIQELRGTVTPVSNSLPDCADTSSGAGTGEPAPIDGVYTMTTTAADRNQPTDGTGAACELANFGTYTWTMSGGRFAETQTNGQTKTWANGTYTVDGDALTMTYREGSGSGPGSECRRHPGEVDTWKWSLYRDQLTIHWIDPSVPPTEYPANYAVKPWTRTGDAPATPNPGAATTALDGRWEVSYTRDEYVAAGADAEERDLPENWGAFLIEFGAELFSMSNAAEGLRIAGSYAVDGDLLTLNVDTTGEQFSLRWSVYRDKLTFEPVAGAVSPTGFFVKPWTRLGT
;
A
#
# COMPACT_ATOMS: atom_id res chain seq x y z
N MET A 1 -9.52 48.93 -39.70
CA MET A 1 -9.73 47.53 -39.23
C MET A 1 -9.55 47.59 -37.71
N VAL A 2 -10.57 47.83 -36.89
CA VAL A 2 -11.73 46.96 -36.58
C VAL A 2 -11.23 45.52 -36.41
N ASN A 3 -11.15 44.96 -35.21
CA ASN A 3 -12.34 44.66 -34.42
C ASN A 3 -12.15 44.72 -32.89
N ARG A 4 -13.26 45.05 -32.22
CA ARG A 4 -13.49 45.21 -30.79
C ARG A 4 -14.29 44.00 -30.28
N SER A 5 -14.11 43.69 -28.99
CA SER A 5 -15.10 43.13 -28.05
C SER A 5 -15.58 41.68 -28.23
N ALA A 6 -15.56 40.92 -27.12
CA ALA A 6 -16.79 40.52 -26.43
C ALA A 6 -16.51 39.79 -25.11
N THR A 7 -16.60 40.53 -24.01
CA THR A 7 -17.02 40.03 -22.70
C THR A 7 -18.44 39.47 -22.82
N ARG A 8 -18.68 38.23 -22.36
CA ARG A 8 -20.04 37.71 -22.18
C ARG A 8 -20.33 37.51 -20.70
N VAL A 9 -21.13 38.45 -20.20
CA VAL A 9 -21.99 38.34 -19.02
C VAL A 9 -23.01 37.22 -19.29
N ILE A 10 -23.18 36.28 -18.35
CA ILE A 10 -24.36 35.43 -18.28
C ILE A 10 -25.16 35.89 -17.06
N ALA A 11 -26.23 36.63 -17.33
CA ALA A 11 -27.26 36.98 -16.36
C ALA A 11 -28.27 35.82 -16.24
N GLY A 12 -28.81 35.65 -15.04
CA GLY A 12 -29.63 34.53 -14.63
C GLY A 12 -30.96 34.37 -15.37
N VAL A 13 -31.44 33.12 -15.32
CA VAL A 13 -32.84 32.76 -15.56
C VAL A 13 -33.32 32.01 -14.32
N ALA A 14 -34.11 32.70 -13.51
CA ALA A 14 -34.94 32.09 -12.49
C ALA A 14 -36.15 31.43 -13.18
N ILE A 15 -36.27 30.12 -13.08
CA ILE A 15 -37.52 29.40 -13.34
C ILE A 15 -37.95 28.78 -12.03
N GLY A 16 -39.00 29.37 -11.44
CA GLY A 16 -39.75 28.75 -10.36
C GLY A 16 -40.55 27.58 -10.90
N ALA A 17 -40.33 26.39 -10.35
CA ALA A 17 -41.21 25.25 -10.50
C ALA A 17 -41.97 25.04 -9.20
N VAL A 18 -43.29 25.05 -9.35
CA VAL A 18 -44.32 24.87 -8.33
C VAL A 18 -44.18 23.52 -7.64
N ILE A 19 -44.22 23.53 -6.31
CA ILE A 19 -44.36 22.36 -5.44
C ILE A 19 -45.76 21.77 -5.68
N LEU A 20 -45.82 20.56 -6.25
CA LEU A 20 -46.96 19.67 -6.11
C LEU A 20 -46.45 18.37 -5.50
N GLY A 21 -46.91 18.09 -4.28
CA GLY A 21 -46.61 16.88 -3.56
C GLY A 21 -47.11 15.65 -4.32
N GLY A 22 -46.22 14.67 -4.43
CA GLY A 22 -46.53 13.33 -4.92
C GLY A 22 -45.45 12.37 -4.44
N CYS A 23 -45.76 11.60 -3.39
CA CYS A 23 -44.99 10.40 -3.09
C CYS A 23 -45.15 9.44 -4.28
N SER A 24 -44.10 9.30 -5.08
CA SER A 24 -43.99 8.22 -6.06
C SER A 24 -42.55 7.75 -6.07
N GLY A 25 -42.28 6.61 -5.42
CA GLY A 25 -41.04 5.89 -5.64
C GLY A 25 -40.96 5.51 -7.12
N GLN A 26 -39.92 5.98 -7.80
CA GLN A 26 -39.57 5.47 -9.13
C GLN A 26 -39.03 4.06 -8.95
N VAL A 27 -39.84 3.09 -9.33
CA VAL A 27 -39.46 1.68 -9.42
C VAL A 27 -39.18 1.40 -10.89
N ASP A 28 -37.95 1.05 -11.23
CA ASP A 28 -37.63 0.53 -12.56
C ASP A 28 -38.20 -0.90 -12.72
N LYS A 29 -38.46 -1.34 -13.95
CA LYS A 29 -39.15 -2.62 -14.24
C LYS A 29 -38.33 -3.87 -13.93
N SER A 30 -37.13 -3.73 -13.38
CA SER A 30 -36.35 -4.77 -12.72
C SER A 30 -36.12 -4.35 -11.26
N GLY A 31 -36.72 -5.07 -10.31
CA GLY A 31 -36.79 -4.69 -8.89
C GLY A 31 -35.47 -4.70 -8.10
N GLY A 32 -34.44 -4.02 -8.59
CA GLY A 32 -33.24 -3.66 -7.81
C GLY A 32 -33.40 -2.27 -7.22
N ALA A 33 -33.09 -2.10 -5.94
CA ALA A 33 -32.95 -0.78 -5.35
C ALA A 33 -31.86 -0.02 -6.13
N GLN A 34 -32.20 1.17 -6.64
CA GLN A 34 -31.22 2.03 -7.30
C GLN A 34 -30.25 2.50 -6.22
N ALA A 35 -29.00 2.00 -6.26
CA ALA A 35 -27.96 2.46 -5.35
C ALA A 35 -27.77 3.97 -5.59
N THR A 36 -28.13 4.78 -4.60
CA THR A 36 -27.84 6.22 -4.62
C THR A 36 -26.33 6.38 -4.75
N ALA A 37 -25.86 7.20 -5.70
CA ALA A 37 -24.43 7.46 -5.83
C ALA A 37 -23.85 7.99 -4.50
N PRO A 38 -22.63 7.59 -4.11
CA PRO A 38 -22.02 8.03 -2.86
C PRO A 38 -21.89 9.55 -2.84
N LEU A 39 -22.03 10.14 -1.65
CA LEU A 39 -21.63 11.53 -1.45
C LEU A 39 -20.09 11.56 -1.33
N VAL A 40 -19.44 12.17 -2.30
CA VAL A 40 -17.98 12.33 -2.33
C VAL A 40 -17.61 13.64 -1.63
N LEU A 41 -16.80 13.53 -0.59
CA LEU A 41 -16.20 14.64 0.14
C LEU A 41 -14.79 14.86 -0.39
N THR A 42 -14.52 16.04 -0.95
CA THR A 42 -13.20 16.36 -1.51
C THR A 42 -12.35 17.15 -0.54
N GLY A 43 -11.07 16.81 -0.41
CA GLY A 43 -10.14 17.55 0.42
C GLY A 43 -8.74 17.62 -0.14
N ILE A 44 -7.88 18.34 0.57
CA ILE A 44 -6.44 18.41 0.28
C ILE A 44 -5.66 17.67 1.36
N ASN A 45 -4.64 16.94 0.96
CA ASN A 45 -3.71 16.27 1.86
C ASN A 45 -2.29 16.73 1.51
N THR A 46 -1.60 17.32 2.49
CA THR A 46 -0.23 17.82 2.33
C THR A 46 0.83 16.70 2.34
N ARG A 47 0.38 15.45 2.53
CA ARG A 47 1.21 14.24 2.65
C ARG A 47 0.78 13.17 1.66
N SER A 48 1.45 12.03 1.73
CA SER A 48 1.19 10.91 0.84
C SER A 48 -0.15 10.24 1.15
N ALA A 49 -0.65 9.45 0.21
CA ALA A 49 -1.96 8.81 0.32
C ALA A 49 -2.00 7.76 1.44
N GLU A 50 -0.89 7.05 1.64
CA GLU A 50 -0.76 5.95 2.59
C GLU A 50 -1.01 6.41 4.04
N GLU A 51 -0.66 7.66 4.38
CA GLU A 51 -0.85 8.22 5.73
C GLU A 51 -2.33 8.46 6.07
N VAL A 52 -3.22 8.57 5.06
CA VAL A 52 -4.65 8.88 5.24
C VAL A 52 -5.57 7.75 4.79
N GLN A 53 -5.04 6.74 4.08
CA GLN A 53 -5.84 5.64 3.53
C GLN A 53 -6.66 4.90 4.61
N PRO A 54 -6.13 4.59 5.82
CA PRO A 54 -6.94 3.92 6.84
C PRO A 54 -8.18 4.71 7.29
N PHE A 55 -8.12 6.05 7.23
CA PHE A 55 -9.28 6.90 7.46
C PHE A 55 -10.30 6.81 6.32
N VAL A 56 -9.83 6.89 5.07
CA VAL A 56 -10.69 6.73 3.88
C VAL A 56 -11.42 5.37 3.92
N ASP A 57 -10.69 4.30 4.22
CA ASP A 57 -11.24 2.95 4.34
C ASP A 57 -12.26 2.85 5.49
N ALA A 58 -11.98 3.48 6.62
CA ALA A 58 -12.90 3.52 7.76
C ALA A 58 -14.20 4.27 7.41
N VAL A 59 -14.12 5.39 6.67
CA VAL A 59 -15.32 6.12 6.21
C VAL A 59 -16.15 5.27 5.25
N GLY A 60 -15.52 4.63 4.26
CA GLY A 60 -16.21 3.76 3.32
C GLY A 60 -16.90 2.59 4.04
N ARG A 61 -16.20 1.95 4.98
CA ARG A 61 -16.74 0.83 5.77
C ARG A 61 -17.88 1.26 6.69
N LEU A 62 -17.74 2.36 7.44
CA LEU A 62 -18.75 2.80 8.41
C LEU A 62 -20.00 3.39 7.75
N SER A 63 -19.88 3.84 6.50
CA SER A 63 -21.00 4.38 5.72
C SER A 63 -21.65 3.36 4.79
N ASP A 64 -21.21 2.09 4.81
CA ASP A 64 -21.60 1.08 3.82
C ASP A 64 -21.45 1.58 2.36
N GLY A 65 -20.41 2.36 2.11
CA GLY A 65 -20.12 3.00 0.83
C GLY A 65 -20.99 4.20 0.49
N ALA A 66 -21.82 4.72 1.40
CA ALA A 66 -22.65 5.91 1.17
C ALA A 66 -21.84 7.22 1.20
N LEU A 67 -20.65 7.21 1.83
CA LEU A 67 -19.70 8.31 1.87
C LEU A 67 -18.36 7.87 1.28
N GLU A 68 -17.78 8.74 0.47
CA GLU A 68 -16.41 8.61 -0.03
C GLU A 68 -15.63 9.88 0.35
N VAL A 69 -14.36 9.73 0.70
CA VAL A 69 -13.46 10.87 0.91
C VAL A 69 -12.33 10.77 -0.11
N ALA A 70 -12.21 11.80 -0.94
CA ALA A 70 -11.19 11.88 -1.97
C ALA A 70 -10.23 13.04 -1.65
N PHE A 71 -8.94 12.75 -1.53
CA PHE A 71 -7.93 13.77 -1.26
C PHE A 71 -7.05 14.03 -2.49
N GLU A 72 -6.76 15.30 -2.76
CA GLU A 72 -5.61 15.68 -3.56
C GLU A 72 -4.35 15.53 -2.68
N HIS A 73 -3.51 14.54 -2.99
CA HIS A 73 -2.34 14.18 -2.19
C HIS A 73 -1.09 14.98 -2.57
N GLY A 74 -0.18 15.15 -1.61
CA GLY A 74 1.08 15.86 -1.80
C GLY A 74 0.90 17.35 -2.11
N TRP A 75 -0.21 17.95 -1.68
CA TRP A 75 -0.56 19.32 -1.98
C TRP A 75 0.50 20.30 -1.45
N HIS A 76 1.23 20.96 -2.36
CA HIS A 76 2.33 21.89 -2.10
C HIS A 76 3.40 21.33 -1.13
N LYS A 77 3.65 20.01 -1.16
CA LYS A 77 4.57 19.34 -0.22
C LYS A 77 6.02 19.82 -0.34
N ASP A 78 6.41 20.34 -1.50
CA ASP A 78 7.71 20.90 -1.84
C ASP A 78 7.90 22.36 -1.39
N SER A 79 6.88 22.95 -0.76
CA SER A 79 6.94 24.30 -0.21
C SER A 79 7.03 24.29 1.31
N THR A 80 7.89 25.15 1.86
CA THR A 80 7.94 25.39 3.32
C THR A 80 6.66 26.03 3.87
N THR A 81 5.82 26.61 3.01
CA THR A 81 4.54 27.24 3.38
C THR A 81 3.32 26.40 3.00
N GLY A 82 3.49 25.25 2.35
CA GLY A 82 2.37 24.45 1.83
C GLY A 82 1.34 24.05 2.88
N GLU A 83 1.77 23.75 4.11
CA GLU A 83 0.84 23.42 5.20
C GLU A 83 0.03 24.63 5.69
N ALA A 84 0.64 25.81 5.76
CA ALA A 84 -0.06 27.04 6.10
C ALA A 84 -1.05 27.43 4.99
N GLU A 85 -0.63 27.29 3.74
CA GLU A 85 -1.49 27.50 2.57
C GLU A 85 -2.68 26.53 2.55
N ALA A 86 -2.50 25.30 3.04
CA ALA A 86 -3.58 24.30 3.12
C ALA A 86 -4.62 24.71 4.16
N ILE A 87 -4.18 25.22 5.32
CA ILE A 87 -5.06 25.80 6.34
C ILE A 87 -5.83 26.98 5.75
N ASP A 88 -5.17 27.88 5.03
CA ASP A 88 -5.84 29.03 4.40
C ASP A 88 -6.84 28.61 3.30
N ALA A 89 -6.50 27.59 2.50
CA ALA A 89 -7.37 27.05 1.46
C ALA A 89 -8.67 26.47 2.02
N VAL A 90 -8.60 25.65 3.08
CA VAL A 90 -9.81 25.08 3.72
C VAL A 90 -10.61 26.16 4.45
N ARG A 91 -9.96 27.13 5.10
CA ARG A 91 -10.65 28.28 5.72
C ARG A 91 -11.40 29.13 4.71
N ALA A 92 -10.79 29.37 3.55
CA ALA A 92 -11.41 30.10 2.46
C ALA A 92 -12.55 29.33 1.75
N GLY A 93 -12.70 28.03 2.03
CA GLY A 93 -13.65 27.15 1.35
C GLY A 93 -13.23 26.80 -0.08
N SER A 94 -11.92 26.89 -0.38
CA SER A 94 -11.35 26.41 -1.65
C SER A 94 -11.17 24.88 -1.67
N ALA A 95 -11.12 24.26 -0.49
CA ALA A 95 -11.26 22.83 -0.26
C ALA A 95 -12.26 22.62 0.90
N ASP A 96 -13.08 21.57 0.84
CA ASP A 96 -14.05 21.28 1.90
C ASP A 96 -13.39 20.66 3.13
N PHE A 97 -12.35 19.84 2.90
CA PHE A 97 -11.57 19.16 3.94
C PHE A 97 -10.07 19.36 3.74
N ALA A 98 -9.30 19.27 4.81
CA ALA A 98 -7.85 19.24 4.76
C ALA A 98 -7.25 18.30 5.79
N VAL A 99 -6.13 17.68 5.43
CA VAL A 99 -5.24 16.94 6.34
C VAL A 99 -3.91 17.68 6.45
N VAL A 100 -3.66 18.23 7.64
CA VAL A 100 -2.51 19.12 7.88
C VAL A 100 -1.78 18.70 9.16
N PRO A 101 -0.45 18.46 9.09
CA PRO A 101 0.36 18.15 10.27
C PRO A 101 0.24 19.16 11.40
N VAL A 102 0.27 18.65 12.64
CA VAL A 102 0.07 19.44 13.88
C VAL A 102 0.95 20.69 13.96
N ARG A 103 2.19 20.62 13.46
CA ARG A 103 3.17 21.71 13.58
C ARG A 103 2.78 23.03 12.88
N ALA A 104 1.86 23.00 11.92
CA ALA A 104 1.42 24.19 11.20
C ALA A 104 0.37 25.01 11.97
N TRP A 105 -0.32 24.40 12.93
CA TRP A 105 -1.51 24.99 13.56
C TRP A 105 -1.19 26.13 14.52
N ARG A 106 -0.02 26.09 15.19
CA ARG A 106 0.41 27.16 16.08
C ARG A 106 0.54 28.49 15.34
N ASP A 107 1.16 28.47 14.16
CA ASP A 107 1.37 29.68 13.35
C ASP A 107 0.03 30.21 12.79
N ALA A 108 -0.99 29.36 12.69
CA ALA A 108 -2.37 29.73 12.41
C ALA A 108 -3.16 30.21 13.64
N GLY A 109 -2.53 30.27 14.83
CA GLY A 109 -3.13 30.75 16.08
C GLY A 109 -3.78 29.66 16.95
N VAL A 110 -3.65 28.38 16.59
CA VAL A 110 -4.24 27.26 17.34
C VAL A 110 -3.15 26.52 18.12
N THR A 111 -3.12 26.70 19.43
CA THR A 111 -2.13 26.08 20.34
C THR A 111 -2.60 24.76 20.95
N SER A 112 -3.88 24.41 20.80
CA SER A 112 -4.48 23.24 21.45
C SER A 112 -3.81 21.91 21.09
N PHE A 113 -3.12 21.83 19.95
CA PHE A 113 -2.39 20.63 19.52
C PHE A 113 -0.92 20.58 19.97
N ASP A 114 -0.38 21.65 20.57
CA ASP A 114 1.05 21.77 20.86
C ASP A 114 1.59 20.64 21.74
N ALA A 115 0.78 20.16 22.69
CA ALA A 115 1.15 19.08 23.60
C ALA A 115 1.49 17.77 22.86
N LEU A 116 0.93 17.55 21.67
CA LEU A 116 1.18 16.34 20.86
C LEU A 116 2.58 16.31 20.24
N ILE A 117 3.19 17.48 20.03
CA ILE A 117 4.53 17.65 19.45
C ILE A 117 5.54 18.22 20.46
N ALA A 118 5.19 18.20 21.74
CA ALA A 118 6.07 18.63 22.81
C ALA A 118 7.31 17.72 22.89
N PRO A 119 8.53 18.29 22.96
CA PRO A 119 9.76 17.53 22.79
C PRO A 119 9.94 16.44 23.86
N MET A 120 10.13 15.22 23.38
CA MET A 120 10.31 13.98 24.13
C MET A 120 9.14 13.64 25.10
N VAL A 121 7.96 14.24 24.89
CA VAL A 121 6.75 14.00 25.71
C VAL A 121 5.91 12.85 25.16
N VAL A 122 5.72 12.77 23.84
CA VAL A 122 5.18 11.59 23.16
C VAL A 122 6.34 10.96 22.37
N ASP A 123 6.83 9.82 22.83
CA ASP A 123 8.11 9.25 22.35
C ASP A 123 7.99 7.79 21.89
N SER A 124 6.78 7.28 21.69
CA SER A 124 6.52 5.94 21.18
C SER A 124 5.17 5.86 20.48
N TYR A 125 5.04 4.94 19.53
CA TYR A 125 3.78 4.70 18.82
C TYR A 125 2.66 4.29 19.77
N VAL A 126 2.96 3.42 20.74
CA VAL A 126 2.00 3.00 21.78
C VAL A 126 1.49 4.18 22.61
N LEU A 127 2.38 5.10 23.02
CA LEU A 127 1.95 6.30 23.75
C LEU A 127 1.15 7.24 22.85
N GLN A 128 1.58 7.44 21.60
CA GLN A 128 0.83 8.23 20.62
C GLN A 128 -0.59 7.68 20.44
N ASP A 129 -0.75 6.38 20.21
CA ASP A 129 -2.07 5.73 20.07
C ASP A 129 -2.94 5.91 21.31
N THR A 130 -2.33 5.78 22.49
CA THR A 130 -3.04 5.94 23.77
C THR A 130 -3.52 7.38 23.95
N VAL A 131 -2.68 8.36 23.58
CA VAL A 131 -3.03 9.79 23.63
C VAL A 131 -4.12 10.14 22.62
N LEU A 132 -4.01 9.65 21.38
CA LEU A 132 -4.96 9.95 20.30
C LEU A 132 -6.33 9.28 20.48
N GLN A 133 -6.45 8.32 21.41
CA GLN A 133 -7.71 7.69 21.80
C GLN A 133 -8.32 8.27 23.09
N ASP A 134 -7.61 9.19 23.77
CA ASP A 134 -8.10 9.83 24.98
C ASP A 134 -9.12 10.95 24.66
N GLY A 135 -10.03 11.22 25.60
CA GLY A 135 -11.05 12.25 25.46
C GLY A 135 -10.49 13.66 25.27
N MET A 136 -9.24 13.93 25.67
CA MET A 136 -8.60 15.23 25.46
C MET A 136 -8.53 15.64 23.98
N VAL A 137 -8.52 14.68 23.05
CA VAL A 137 -8.47 14.96 21.61
C VAL A 137 -9.69 15.76 21.14
N ASP A 138 -10.87 15.51 21.70
CA ASP A 138 -12.09 16.26 21.34
C ASP A 138 -11.97 17.73 21.73
N GLU A 139 -11.40 17.99 22.90
CA GLU A 139 -11.13 19.34 23.38
C GLU A 139 -10.03 20.03 22.55
N MET A 140 -9.02 19.27 22.11
CA MET A 140 -7.98 19.79 21.20
C MET A 140 -8.57 20.21 19.86
N LEU A 141 -9.43 19.37 19.28
CA LEU A 141 -10.08 19.58 17.99
C LEU A 141 -11.01 20.80 18.01
N ALA A 142 -11.67 21.12 19.12
CA ALA A 142 -12.47 22.34 19.26
C ALA A 142 -11.64 23.63 19.09
N GLY A 143 -10.31 23.57 19.24
CA GLY A 143 -9.42 24.73 19.07
C GLY A 143 -9.43 25.33 17.65
N VAL A 144 -9.87 24.58 16.63
CA VAL A 144 -9.94 25.10 15.25
C VAL A 144 -11.24 25.87 14.96
N ASP A 145 -12.23 25.83 15.86
CA ASP A 145 -13.55 26.46 15.66
C ASP A 145 -13.44 27.97 15.42
N GLU A 146 -12.51 28.65 16.11
CA GLU A 146 -12.26 30.08 15.93
C GLU A 146 -11.77 30.45 14.52
N LEU A 147 -11.25 29.48 13.78
CA LEU A 147 -10.81 29.66 12.40
C LEU A 147 -11.94 29.44 11.38
N GLY A 148 -13.16 29.13 11.82
CA GLY A 148 -14.26 28.74 10.93
C GLY A 148 -14.09 27.34 10.34
N LEU A 149 -13.41 26.46 11.09
CA LEU A 149 -13.17 25.07 10.75
C LEU A 149 -13.85 24.16 11.77
N THR A 150 -14.07 22.91 11.40
CA THR A 150 -14.54 21.87 12.31
C THR A 150 -13.50 20.76 12.37
N GLY A 151 -13.02 20.45 13.57
CA GLY A 151 -12.09 19.35 13.80
C GLY A 151 -12.79 17.99 13.68
N ILE A 152 -12.25 17.10 12.85
CA ILE A 152 -12.82 15.77 12.57
C ILE A 152 -12.07 14.69 13.34
N GLY A 153 -10.75 14.79 13.39
CA GLY A 153 -9.91 13.81 14.05
C GLY A 153 -8.42 14.11 13.92
N ILE A 154 -7.60 13.33 14.61
CA ILE A 154 -6.14 13.41 14.52
C ILE A 154 -5.63 12.01 14.18
N LEU A 155 -4.85 11.91 13.10
CA LEU A 155 -4.18 10.68 12.69
C LEU A 155 -2.76 10.64 13.28
N PRO A 156 -2.28 9.47 13.71
CA PRO A 156 -0.91 9.30 14.16
C PRO A 156 0.05 9.56 13.02
N GLY A 157 1.31 9.84 13.38
CA GLY A 157 2.39 10.06 12.44
C GLY A 157 3.67 9.33 12.84
N PRO A 158 4.68 9.34 11.96
CA PRO A 158 5.96 8.71 12.24
C PRO A 158 6.76 9.49 13.30
N MET A 159 7.71 8.82 13.94
CA MET A 159 8.59 9.43 14.94
C MET A 159 9.75 10.17 14.28
N ARG A 160 9.96 11.42 14.72
CA ARG A 160 11.04 12.25 14.22
C ARG A 160 12.31 12.03 15.02
N LYS A 161 13.41 11.80 14.30
CA LYS A 161 14.70 11.41 14.88
C LYS A 161 15.80 12.39 14.50
N PRO A 162 16.81 12.59 15.37
CA PRO A 162 18.04 13.26 14.98
C PRO A 162 18.82 12.40 13.99
N ALA A 163 19.16 12.97 12.83
CA ALA A 163 20.04 12.36 11.86
C ALA A 163 21.24 13.27 11.58
N GLY A 164 22.44 12.72 11.75
CA GLY A 164 23.71 13.42 11.61
C GLY A 164 24.27 13.35 10.19
N ILE A 165 24.77 14.46 9.67
CA ILE A 165 25.50 14.54 8.39
C ILE A 165 27.00 14.72 8.65
N ARG A 166 27.38 15.62 9.57
CA ARG A 166 28.79 15.91 9.89
C ARG A 166 29.24 15.37 11.24
N ARG A 167 28.28 15.02 12.09
CA ARG A 167 28.47 14.53 13.46
C ARG A 167 27.24 13.74 13.87
N GLU A 168 27.43 12.80 14.78
CA GLU A 168 26.31 12.14 15.45
C GLU A 168 25.58 13.14 16.36
N LEU A 169 24.29 12.95 16.58
CA LEU A 169 23.45 13.82 17.40
C LEU A 169 22.86 13.01 18.55
N ARG A 170 23.61 12.84 19.65
CA ARG A 170 23.21 11.99 20.79
C ARG A 170 23.02 12.77 22.10
N THR A 171 23.64 13.94 22.21
CA THR A 171 23.66 14.79 23.42
C THR A 171 23.40 16.25 23.06
N PRO A 172 22.99 17.12 24.01
CA PRO A 172 22.85 18.54 23.74
C PRO A 172 24.12 19.21 23.17
N GLU A 173 25.32 18.77 23.57
CA GLU A 173 26.58 19.31 23.06
C GLU A 173 26.75 19.05 21.56
N ASP A 174 26.26 17.92 21.05
CA ASP A 174 26.34 17.58 19.63
C ASP A 174 25.53 18.55 18.74
N PHE A 175 24.42 19.05 19.27
CA PHE A 175 23.57 20.05 18.61
C PHE A 175 24.17 21.46 18.68
N SER A 176 25.05 21.74 19.65
CA SER A 176 25.58 23.08 19.88
C SER A 176 26.33 23.62 18.65
N GLY A 177 25.85 24.76 18.14
CA GLY A 177 26.38 25.41 16.94
C GLY A 177 26.12 24.67 15.62
N ALA A 178 25.41 23.53 15.64
CA ALA A 178 25.07 22.77 14.44
C ALA A 178 23.95 23.46 13.65
N ARG A 179 24.03 23.44 12.32
CA ARG A 179 22.92 23.83 11.44
C ARG A 179 22.07 22.60 11.15
N ILE A 180 20.83 22.59 11.63
CA ILE A 180 19.95 21.42 11.50
C ILE A 180 18.78 21.77 10.59
N ALA A 181 18.59 20.99 9.52
CA ALA A 181 17.41 21.16 8.67
C ALA A 181 16.16 20.65 9.40
N ILE A 182 15.08 21.42 9.32
CA ILE A 182 13.79 21.07 9.92
C ILE A 182 12.65 21.26 8.94
N SER A 183 11.55 20.54 9.17
CA SER A 183 10.27 20.94 8.63
C SER A 183 9.81 22.17 9.41
N ALA A 184 9.36 23.22 8.71
CA ALA A 184 8.97 24.48 9.36
C ALA A 184 7.94 24.24 10.48
N GLY A 185 8.16 24.86 11.64
CA GLY A 185 7.27 24.80 12.80
C GLY A 185 7.92 25.37 14.07
N ALA A 186 7.16 26.19 14.82
CA ALA A 186 7.68 26.94 15.96
C ALA A 186 8.24 26.07 17.11
N VAL A 187 7.60 24.93 17.40
CA VAL A 187 8.03 24.02 18.48
C VAL A 187 9.36 23.35 18.15
N ALA A 188 9.51 22.87 16.91
CA ALA A 188 10.75 22.26 16.44
C ALA A 188 11.91 23.28 16.37
N ASP A 189 11.65 24.48 15.85
CA ASP A 189 12.62 25.59 15.81
C ASP A 189 13.12 25.92 17.22
N ARG A 190 12.20 26.13 18.17
CA ARG A 190 12.57 26.45 19.55
C ARG A 190 13.31 25.30 20.24
N SER A 191 12.88 24.06 20.04
CA SER A 191 13.54 22.87 20.61
C SER A 191 15.01 22.77 20.19
N LEU A 192 15.28 22.96 18.90
CA LEU A 192 16.67 22.90 18.41
C LEU A 192 17.50 24.11 18.86
N ARG A 193 16.91 25.31 18.98
CA ARG A 193 17.61 26.47 19.56
C ARG A 193 17.95 26.25 21.03
N GLU A 194 17.08 25.61 21.79
CA GLU A 194 17.33 25.29 23.20
C GLU A 194 18.48 24.28 23.34
N LEU A 195 18.62 23.35 22.39
CA LEU A 195 19.80 22.49 22.25
C LEU A 195 21.05 23.21 21.71
N GLY A 196 20.98 24.52 21.46
CA GLY A 196 22.09 25.34 20.96
C GLY A 196 22.33 25.25 19.44
N ALA A 197 21.44 24.60 18.69
CA ALA A 197 21.52 24.51 17.24
C ALA A 197 20.93 25.74 16.53
N THR A 198 21.25 25.88 15.25
CA THR A 198 20.59 26.78 14.31
C THR A 198 19.62 25.97 13.44
N PRO A 199 18.31 25.97 13.72
CA PRO A 199 17.33 25.35 12.84
C PRO A 199 17.24 26.10 11.51
N VAL A 200 17.12 25.36 10.42
CA VAL A 200 16.94 25.90 9.06
C VAL A 200 15.76 25.19 8.40
N PRO A 201 14.65 25.89 8.11
CA PRO A 201 13.53 25.31 7.38
C PRO A 201 13.94 24.78 6.00
N SER A 202 13.52 23.57 5.67
CA SER A 202 13.58 22.99 4.32
C SER A 202 12.30 22.19 4.06
N PRO A 203 11.79 22.18 2.81
CA PRO A 203 10.72 21.28 2.41
C PRO A 203 11.15 19.81 2.44
N PHE A 204 12.47 19.53 2.40
CA PHE A 204 13.05 18.21 2.13
C PHE A 204 12.76 17.74 0.72
N GLU A 205 11.72 16.94 0.44
CA GLU A 205 11.27 16.55 -0.92
C GLU A 205 12.37 16.44 -2.02
N GLY A 206 13.50 15.80 -1.70
CA GLY A 206 14.65 15.61 -2.61
C GLY A 206 15.64 16.77 -2.72
N GLU A 207 15.45 17.87 -1.99
CA GLU A 207 16.41 18.96 -1.86
C GLU A 207 17.75 18.48 -1.30
N ASP A 208 18.83 19.09 -1.77
CA ASP A 208 20.16 18.86 -1.23
C ASP A 208 20.22 19.30 0.24
N VAL A 209 20.58 18.37 1.12
CA VAL A 209 20.76 18.61 2.57
C VAL A 209 22.24 18.61 2.99
N SER A 210 23.17 18.41 2.05
CA SER A 210 24.61 18.27 2.33
C SER A 210 25.25 19.50 2.98
N GLN A 211 24.63 20.68 2.86
CA GLN A 211 25.06 21.90 3.53
C GLN A 211 24.82 21.89 5.04
N PHE A 212 23.93 21.04 5.55
CA PHE A 212 23.58 20.99 6.97
C PHE A 212 24.50 20.06 7.78
N ASP A 213 24.53 20.25 9.10
CA ASP A 213 25.26 19.37 10.02
C ASP A 213 24.44 18.15 10.44
N GLY A 214 23.12 18.26 10.32
CA GLY A 214 22.15 17.19 10.52
C GLY A 214 20.75 17.61 10.06
N VAL A 215 19.82 16.68 10.17
CA VAL A 215 18.40 16.85 9.83
C VAL A 215 17.55 16.23 10.94
N GLU A 216 16.34 16.74 11.12
CA GLU A 216 15.31 16.12 11.94
C GLU A 216 14.28 15.47 11.00
N LEU A 217 14.26 14.15 10.93
CA LEU A 217 13.41 13.37 10.01
C LEU A 217 13.05 12.01 10.61
N GLN A 218 11.92 11.45 10.20
CA GLN A 218 11.64 10.03 10.40
C GLN A 218 12.48 9.18 9.43
N VAL A 219 12.74 7.91 9.79
CA VAL A 219 13.53 6.98 8.98
C VAL A 219 13.00 6.89 7.54
N GLY A 220 11.68 6.81 7.38
CA GLY A 220 11.10 6.67 6.05
C GLY A 220 11.36 7.85 5.11
N ALA A 221 11.50 9.07 5.65
CA ALA A 221 11.87 10.23 4.83
C ALA A 221 13.36 10.19 4.45
N ILE A 222 14.24 9.65 5.30
CA ILE A 222 15.66 9.50 4.99
C ILE A 222 15.84 8.52 3.83
N ALA A 223 15.21 7.36 3.90
CA ALA A 223 15.29 6.34 2.86
C ALA A 223 14.62 6.77 1.55
N GLY A 224 13.40 7.32 1.63
CA GLY A 224 12.59 7.70 0.46
C GLY A 224 13.14 8.89 -0.34
N ASN A 225 13.88 9.80 0.30
CA ASN A 225 14.60 10.88 -0.39
C ASN A 225 16.06 10.52 -0.72
N GLU A 226 16.48 9.28 -0.42
CA GLU A 226 17.86 8.81 -0.57
C GLU A 226 18.91 9.69 0.16
N TYR A 227 18.52 10.29 1.28
CA TYR A 227 19.41 11.12 2.09
C TYR A 227 20.53 10.32 2.76
N ASP A 228 20.46 8.99 2.75
CA ASP A 228 21.56 8.11 3.12
C ASP A 228 22.81 8.24 2.22
N GLY A 229 22.73 9.01 1.12
CA GLY A 229 23.90 9.46 0.38
C GLY A 229 24.76 10.52 1.10
N VAL A 230 24.21 11.22 2.09
CA VAL A 230 24.90 12.30 2.84
C VAL A 230 24.73 12.22 4.35
N VAL A 231 23.61 11.68 4.84
CA VAL A 231 23.37 11.37 6.25
C VAL A 231 24.26 10.20 6.64
N THR A 232 25.07 10.39 7.68
CA THR A 232 26.04 9.40 8.15
C THR A 232 25.55 8.60 9.35
N SER A 233 24.58 9.12 10.11
CA SER A 233 24.07 8.44 11.30
C SER A 233 22.62 8.81 11.63
N VAL A 234 21.86 7.87 12.19
CA VAL A 234 20.52 8.12 12.75
C VAL A 234 20.48 7.67 14.21
N THR A 235 20.11 8.57 15.14
CA THR A 235 19.99 8.25 16.57
C THR A 235 18.62 7.62 16.86
N MET A 236 18.54 6.29 16.77
CA MET A 236 17.28 5.55 16.66
C MET A 236 16.38 5.62 17.90
N ASN A 237 16.97 5.64 19.09
CA ASN A 237 16.25 5.66 20.36
C ASN A 237 15.93 7.07 20.88
N VAL A 238 16.21 8.11 20.07
CA VAL A 238 15.77 9.48 20.35
C VAL A 238 14.59 9.79 19.44
N ASN A 239 13.38 9.70 19.99
CA ASN A 239 12.16 10.20 19.37
C ASN A 239 11.94 11.63 19.89
N LEU A 240 12.22 12.63 19.05
CA LEU A 240 12.07 14.04 19.43
C LEU A 240 10.59 14.38 19.62
N TRP A 241 9.73 13.96 18.69
CA TRP A 241 8.27 14.09 18.73
C TRP A 241 7.67 13.26 17.58
N PRO A 242 6.37 12.90 17.62
CA PRO A 242 5.67 12.35 16.46
C PRO A 242 5.31 13.45 15.45
N ARG A 243 4.91 13.06 14.23
CA ARG A 243 4.34 13.98 13.21
C ARG A 243 2.83 13.70 12.96
N PRO A 244 1.95 13.83 13.96
CA PRO A 244 0.52 13.61 13.77
C PRO A 244 -0.10 14.66 12.84
N SER A 245 -1.24 14.31 12.23
CA SER A 245 -1.96 15.18 11.30
C SER A 245 -3.40 15.39 11.72
N VAL A 246 -3.88 16.64 11.64
CA VAL A 246 -5.25 17.02 11.97
C VAL A 246 -6.10 16.98 10.71
N ILE A 247 -7.24 16.29 10.79
CA ILE A 247 -8.29 16.31 9.78
C ILE A 247 -9.28 17.41 10.17
N VAL A 248 -9.48 18.38 9.28
CA VAL A 248 -10.45 19.46 9.47
C VAL A 248 -11.38 19.56 8.26
N GLY A 249 -12.56 20.11 8.48
CA GLY A 249 -13.45 20.57 7.42
C GLY A 249 -13.75 22.06 7.54
N ASN A 250 -14.09 22.71 6.44
CA ASN A 250 -14.69 24.05 6.48
C ASN A 250 -16.04 23.96 7.21
N SER A 251 -16.28 24.77 8.25
CA SER A 251 -17.50 24.60 9.07
C SER A 251 -18.78 24.70 8.25
N LYS A 252 -18.83 25.57 7.22
CA LYS A 252 -20.03 25.68 6.36
C LYS A 252 -20.24 24.43 5.48
N ALA A 253 -19.16 23.83 5.00
CA ALA A 253 -19.22 22.59 4.24
C ALA A 253 -19.64 21.42 5.15
N VAL A 254 -19.12 21.38 6.38
CA VAL A 254 -19.47 20.37 7.38
C VAL A 254 -20.91 20.53 7.87
N GLU A 255 -21.41 21.75 8.10
CA GLU A 255 -22.80 22.04 8.46
C GLU A 255 -23.80 21.60 7.36
N ALA A 256 -23.36 21.53 6.10
CA ALA A 256 -24.17 20.99 5.01
C ALA A 256 -24.26 19.45 5.05
N LEU A 257 -23.40 18.78 5.83
CA LEU A 257 -23.55 17.38 6.19
C LEU A 257 -24.57 17.27 7.34
N SER A 258 -25.39 16.21 7.34
CA SER A 258 -26.22 15.91 8.51
C SER A 258 -25.35 15.52 9.71
N ASP A 259 -25.81 15.79 10.94
CA ASP A 259 -25.09 15.43 12.18
C ASP A 259 -24.62 13.97 12.21
N ASP A 260 -25.44 13.04 11.71
CA ASP A 260 -25.10 11.62 11.58
C ASP A 260 -23.82 11.35 10.76
N ARG A 261 -23.53 12.20 9.77
CA ARG A 261 -22.35 12.08 8.90
C ARG A 261 -21.10 12.66 9.54
N LEU A 262 -21.22 13.77 10.27
CA LEU A 262 -20.10 14.31 11.04
C LEU A 262 -19.69 13.31 12.14
N GLY A 263 -20.65 12.76 12.88
CA GLY A 263 -20.39 11.71 13.87
C GLY A 263 -19.71 10.47 13.28
N LEU A 264 -20.08 10.09 12.05
CA LEU A 264 -19.44 9.00 11.30
C LEU A 264 -17.99 9.34 10.97
N LEU A 265 -17.70 10.53 10.43
CA LEU A 265 -16.34 10.96 10.10
C LEU A 265 -15.44 11.00 11.34
N THR A 266 -15.92 11.54 12.46
CA THR A 266 -15.18 11.56 13.72
C THR A 266 -14.93 10.14 14.25
N THR A 267 -15.92 9.26 14.15
CA THR A 267 -15.75 7.84 14.52
C THR A 267 -14.73 7.14 13.62
N ALA A 268 -14.76 7.41 12.31
CA ALA A 268 -13.83 6.86 11.34
C ALA A 268 -12.39 7.30 11.64
N ALA A 269 -12.16 8.58 11.95
CA ALA A 269 -10.83 9.08 12.29
C ALA A 269 -10.27 8.42 13.54
N ARG A 270 -11.08 8.23 14.60
CA ARG A 270 -10.64 7.50 15.81
C ARG A 270 -10.35 6.03 15.52
N GLN A 271 -11.18 5.36 14.72
CA GLN A 271 -10.97 3.95 14.36
C GLN A 271 -9.78 3.75 13.42
N ALA A 272 -9.34 4.78 12.71
CA ALA A 272 -8.18 4.74 11.84
C ALA A 272 -6.85 4.76 12.61
N VAL A 273 -6.81 5.28 13.84
CA VAL A 273 -5.56 5.46 14.62
C VAL A 273 -4.70 4.19 14.65
N PRO A 274 -5.18 3.01 15.11
CA PRO A 274 -4.31 1.83 15.18
C PRO A 274 -3.81 1.34 13.81
N ALA A 275 -4.63 1.49 12.77
CA ALA A 275 -4.27 1.07 11.42
C ALA A 275 -3.24 2.02 10.79
N THR A 276 -3.38 3.34 10.99
CA THR A 276 -2.39 4.33 10.56
C THR A 276 -1.07 4.18 11.33
N THR A 277 -1.12 3.86 12.63
CA THR A 277 0.10 3.56 13.40
C THR A 277 0.83 2.34 12.86
N LEU A 278 0.11 1.27 12.53
CA LEU A 278 0.71 0.09 11.90
C LEU A 278 1.40 0.44 10.57
N VAL A 279 0.78 1.28 9.72
CA VAL A 279 1.41 1.76 8.48
C VAL A 279 2.75 2.44 8.78
N HIS A 280 2.83 3.27 9.81
CA HIS A 280 4.07 3.95 10.18
C HIS A 280 5.12 3.02 10.79
N GLU A 281 4.73 2.07 11.65
CA GLU A 281 5.64 1.08 12.24
C GLU A 281 6.23 0.16 11.17
N GLN A 282 5.41 -0.30 10.23
CA GLN A 282 5.85 -1.09 9.09
C GLN A 282 6.78 -0.29 8.19
N THR A 283 6.40 0.94 7.84
CA THR A 283 7.24 1.84 7.03
C THR A 283 8.59 2.12 7.70
N GLU A 284 8.63 2.36 9.02
CA GLU A 284 9.88 2.56 9.76
C GLU A 284 10.74 1.28 9.76
N THR A 285 10.13 0.11 9.95
CA THR A 285 10.82 -1.19 9.92
C THR A 285 11.39 -1.49 8.53
N ASP A 286 10.55 -1.48 7.50
CA ASP A 286 10.91 -1.81 6.13
C ASP A 286 11.99 -0.88 5.58
N LEU A 287 11.88 0.42 5.86
CA LEU A 287 12.86 1.41 5.40
C LEU A 287 14.13 1.43 6.26
N THR A 288 14.07 0.98 7.51
CA THR A 288 15.28 0.67 8.30
C THR A 288 16.05 -0.49 7.65
N ASP A 289 15.36 -1.55 7.22
CA ASP A 289 15.98 -2.69 6.55
C ASP A 289 16.61 -2.30 5.21
N VAL A 290 15.94 -1.45 4.43
CA VAL A 290 16.51 -0.87 3.19
C VAL A 290 17.82 -0.13 3.50
N LEU A 291 17.83 0.72 4.53
CA LEU A 291 19.03 1.46 4.94
C LEU A 291 20.14 0.55 5.46
N CYS A 292 19.81 -0.51 6.21
CA CYS A 292 20.76 -1.55 6.62
C CYS A 292 21.40 -2.23 5.38
N ARG A 293 20.60 -2.62 4.37
CA ARG A 293 21.10 -3.23 3.11
C ARG A 293 21.98 -2.28 2.31
N ARG A 294 21.61 -0.99 2.23
CA ARG A 294 22.41 0.05 1.55
C ARG A 294 23.75 0.28 2.25
N ALA A 295 23.80 0.11 3.57
CA ALA A 295 25.01 0.20 4.40
C ALA A 295 25.78 1.52 4.22
N ARG A 296 25.07 2.64 4.00
CA ARG A 296 25.65 3.98 3.79
C ARG A 296 25.68 4.86 5.04
N LEU A 297 24.91 4.50 6.07
CA LEU A 297 24.82 5.22 7.34
C LEU A 297 24.89 4.26 8.54
N ALA A 298 25.15 4.80 9.73
CA ALA A 298 25.15 4.06 10.97
C ALA A 298 23.87 4.31 11.79
N PHE A 299 23.22 3.24 12.27
CA PHE A 299 22.23 3.36 13.32
C PHE A 299 22.92 3.44 14.67
N VAL A 300 22.60 4.48 15.44
CA VAL A 300 23.25 4.77 16.71
C VAL A 300 22.23 5.01 17.81
N ALA A 301 22.64 4.80 19.06
CA ALA A 301 21.79 5.01 20.22
C ALA A 301 22.45 6.01 21.18
N ALA A 302 21.65 6.88 21.78
CA ALA A 302 22.01 7.63 22.96
C ALA A 302 21.97 6.71 24.20
N ALA A 303 22.97 6.78 25.07
CA ALA A 303 22.93 6.13 26.38
C ALA A 303 21.84 6.74 27.27
N ASP A 304 21.45 6.06 28.34
CA ASP A 304 20.39 6.53 29.25
C ASP A 304 20.71 7.91 29.84
N GLU A 305 21.97 8.18 30.21
CA GLU A 305 22.40 9.49 30.69
C GLU A 305 22.28 10.57 29.59
N GLN A 306 22.56 10.22 28.34
CA GLN A 306 22.45 11.13 27.20
C GLN A 306 20.98 11.44 26.87
N LEU A 307 20.10 10.43 26.95
CA LEU A 307 18.65 10.63 26.85
C LEU A 307 18.14 11.55 27.96
N GLN A 308 18.62 11.39 29.19
CA GLN A 308 18.25 12.28 30.29
C GLN A 308 18.76 13.71 30.06
N GLN A 309 20.00 13.88 29.58
CA GLN A 309 20.54 15.20 29.23
C GLN A 309 19.71 15.91 28.16
N LEU A 310 19.23 15.18 27.14
CA LEU A 310 18.34 15.73 26.12
C LEU A 310 17.00 16.18 26.72
N ARG A 311 16.38 15.34 27.57
CA ARG A 311 15.12 15.69 28.25
C ARG A 311 15.27 16.92 29.16
N ASP A 312 16.36 16.98 29.92
CA ASP A 312 16.64 18.11 30.81
C ASP A 312 16.85 19.39 29.98
N ALA A 313 17.61 19.32 28.89
CA ALA A 313 17.85 20.45 28.00
C ALA A 313 16.58 20.92 27.27
N LEU A 314 15.60 20.04 27.02
CA LEU A 314 14.34 20.38 26.36
C LEU A 314 13.22 20.80 27.33
N THR A 315 13.45 20.69 28.65
CA THR A 315 12.48 21.13 29.68
C THR A 315 12.03 22.58 29.50
N PRO A 316 12.89 23.56 29.17
CA PRO A 316 12.46 24.94 28.96
C PRO A 316 11.46 25.13 27.80
N VAL A 317 11.47 24.24 26.81
CA VAL A 317 10.46 24.25 25.73
C VAL A 317 9.13 23.72 26.24
N ASN A 318 9.15 22.62 27.00
CA ASN A 318 7.94 22.08 27.64
C ASN A 318 7.32 23.09 28.64
N ASP A 319 8.15 23.81 29.40
CA ASP A 319 7.69 24.87 30.31
C ASP A 319 7.04 26.02 29.55
N TRP A 320 7.61 26.42 28.40
CA TRP A 320 7.01 27.44 27.53
C TRP A 320 5.67 26.99 26.96
N LEU A 321 5.56 25.75 26.49
CA LEU A 321 4.27 25.20 26.05
C LEU A 321 3.25 25.21 27.19
N ALA A 322 3.71 24.86 28.40
CA ALA A 322 2.91 24.87 29.61
C ALA A 322 2.63 26.28 30.17
N GLU A 323 3.00 27.38 29.52
CA GLU A 323 2.51 28.73 29.89
C GLU A 323 1.01 28.85 29.56
N ASP A 324 0.58 28.21 28.48
CA ASP A 324 -0.83 28.04 28.14
C ASP A 324 -1.51 27.02 29.07
N GLU A 325 -2.67 27.38 29.63
CA GLU A 325 -3.33 26.56 30.66
C GLU A 325 -3.90 25.26 30.11
N GLN A 326 -4.46 25.31 28.90
CA GLN A 326 -5.02 24.14 28.23
C GLN A 326 -3.91 23.16 27.84
N THR A 327 -2.83 23.67 27.23
CA THR A 327 -1.63 22.89 26.89
C THR A 327 -0.98 22.26 28.12
N ARG A 328 -0.88 23.00 29.25
CA ARG A 328 -0.39 22.45 30.52
C ARG A 328 -1.24 21.28 31.01
N GLY A 329 -2.57 21.39 30.92
CA GLY A 329 -3.49 20.31 31.25
C GLY A 329 -3.26 19.06 30.39
N TYR A 330 -3.08 19.24 29.08
CA TYR A 330 -2.79 18.15 28.15
C TYR A 330 -1.43 17.49 28.41
N LEU A 331 -0.38 18.27 28.69
CA LEU A 331 0.93 17.72 29.05
C LEU A 331 0.85 16.86 30.33
N GLN A 332 0.10 17.30 31.33
CA GLN A 332 -0.16 16.50 32.54
C GLN A 332 -0.91 15.22 32.22
N ARG A 333 -1.96 15.29 31.39
CA ARG A 333 -2.74 14.13 30.98
C ARG A 333 -1.91 13.11 30.19
N ILE A 334 -1.07 13.57 29.26
CA ILE A 334 -0.15 12.70 28.51
C ILE A 334 0.83 12.00 29.46
N GLN A 335 1.33 12.70 30.49
CA GLN A 335 2.21 12.11 31.50
C GLN A 335 1.49 11.03 32.34
N GLU A 336 0.21 11.21 32.66
CA GLU A 336 -0.60 10.18 33.31
C GLU A 336 -0.76 8.94 32.41
N LEU A 337 -1.08 9.14 31.12
CA LEU A 337 -1.22 8.06 30.14
C LEU A 337 0.11 7.33 29.90
N ARG A 338 1.24 8.03 29.93
CA ARG A 338 2.57 7.40 29.89
C ARG A 338 2.76 6.38 31.00
N GLY A 339 2.17 6.61 32.17
CA GLY A 339 2.21 5.67 33.29
C GLY A 339 1.41 4.38 33.08
N THR A 340 0.56 4.31 32.05
CA THR A 340 -0.27 3.12 31.74
C THR A 340 0.30 2.27 30.62
N VAL A 341 1.23 2.81 29.82
CA VAL A 341 1.86 2.10 28.71
C VAL A 341 3.16 1.42 29.13
N THR A 342 3.47 0.29 28.51
CA THR A 342 4.75 -0.39 28.74
C THR A 342 5.85 0.35 27.98
N PRO A 343 7.00 0.65 28.62
CA PRO A 343 8.14 1.23 27.90
C PRO A 343 8.57 0.36 26.72
N VAL A 344 8.77 0.98 25.56
CA VAL A 344 9.26 0.28 24.36
C VAL A 344 10.76 0.04 24.49
N SER A 345 11.22 -1.13 24.04
CA SER A 345 12.65 -1.46 24.01
C SER A 345 13.38 -0.61 22.97
N ASN A 346 14.47 0.03 23.38
CA ASN A 346 15.32 0.89 22.55
C ASN A 346 16.46 0.11 21.89
N SER A 347 16.19 -1.10 21.38
CA SER A 347 17.20 -1.89 20.68
C SER A 347 17.54 -1.25 19.34
N LEU A 348 18.83 -1.17 19.04
CA LEU A 348 19.29 -0.77 17.71
C LEU A 348 18.88 -1.82 16.67
N PRO A 349 18.62 -1.41 15.42
CA PRO A 349 18.45 -2.34 14.32
C PRO A 349 19.66 -3.26 14.19
N ASP A 350 19.43 -4.57 14.02
CA ASP A 350 20.49 -5.54 13.76
C ASP A 350 20.77 -5.62 12.26
N CYS A 351 21.69 -4.79 11.77
CA CYS A 351 22.12 -4.85 10.37
C CYS A 351 23.14 -5.97 10.10
N ALA A 352 23.51 -6.82 11.07
CA ALA A 352 24.48 -7.88 10.84
C ALA A 352 23.91 -8.99 9.93
N ASP A 353 22.62 -9.28 10.05
CA ASP A 353 21.90 -10.28 9.25
C ASP A 353 21.49 -9.77 7.86
N THR A 354 21.56 -8.46 7.59
CA THR A 354 21.16 -7.88 6.29
C THR A 354 22.23 -8.01 5.21
N SER A 355 23.43 -8.52 5.55
CA SER A 355 24.50 -8.78 4.58
C SER A 355 24.37 -10.12 3.83
N SER A 356 23.32 -10.91 4.11
CA SER A 356 23.07 -12.23 3.51
C SER A 356 21.68 -12.40 2.87
N GLY A 357 21.11 -11.32 2.33
CA GLY A 357 19.82 -11.37 1.60
C GLY A 357 19.91 -11.83 0.14
N ALA A 358 20.84 -12.74 -0.20
CA ALA A 358 20.82 -13.46 -1.47
C ALA A 358 20.40 -14.91 -1.21
N GLY A 359 19.09 -15.10 -1.03
CA GLY A 359 18.39 -16.37 -1.17
C GLY A 359 18.64 -17.42 -0.09
N THR A 360 17.75 -17.48 0.91
CA THR A 360 17.33 -18.74 1.55
C THR A 360 15.95 -18.61 2.20
N GLY A 361 14.94 -19.26 1.59
CA GLY A 361 13.92 -20.06 2.28
C GLY A 361 12.83 -19.43 3.16
N GLU A 362 12.86 -18.13 3.48
CA GLU A 362 11.73 -17.50 4.19
C GLU A 362 10.72 -16.92 3.19
N PRO A 363 9.40 -17.17 3.33
CA PRO A 363 8.40 -16.61 2.43
C PRO A 363 8.47 -15.08 2.46
N ALA A 364 8.52 -14.43 1.30
CA ALA A 364 8.45 -12.98 1.29
C ALA A 364 7.08 -12.54 1.84
N PRO A 365 6.96 -11.36 2.48
CA PRO A 365 5.69 -10.90 3.05
C PRO A 365 4.52 -10.86 2.05
N ILE A 366 4.84 -10.73 0.75
CA ILE A 366 3.87 -10.73 -0.35
C ILE A 366 3.55 -12.13 -0.89
N ASP A 367 4.18 -13.21 -0.41
CA ASP A 367 3.94 -14.57 -0.90
C ASP A 367 2.48 -14.99 -0.68
N GLY A 368 1.73 -15.25 -1.74
CA GLY A 368 0.29 -15.51 -1.71
C GLY A 368 -0.33 -15.62 -3.10
N VAL A 369 -1.59 -16.01 -3.16
CA VAL A 369 -2.43 -15.91 -4.37
C VAL A 369 -3.35 -14.71 -4.22
N TYR A 370 -3.32 -13.79 -5.17
CA TYR A 370 -4.08 -12.56 -5.16
C TYR A 370 -4.95 -12.44 -6.40
N THR A 371 -6.17 -11.95 -6.24
CA THR A 371 -7.11 -11.72 -7.33
C THR A 371 -7.60 -10.28 -7.31
N MET A 372 -7.65 -9.66 -8.48
CA MET A 372 -8.30 -8.36 -8.69
C MET A 372 -9.27 -8.48 -9.86
N THR A 373 -10.49 -7.96 -9.72
CA THR A 373 -11.45 -7.91 -10.84
C THR A 373 -11.80 -6.46 -11.18
N THR A 374 -11.58 -6.10 -12.44
CA THR A 374 -11.93 -4.80 -13.02
C THR A 374 -12.85 -4.97 -14.22
N THR A 375 -13.64 -3.94 -14.49
CA THR A 375 -14.50 -3.82 -15.66
C THR A 375 -13.94 -2.77 -16.60
N ALA A 376 -14.42 -2.78 -17.84
CA ALA A 376 -14.13 -1.73 -18.83
C ALA A 376 -14.55 -0.31 -18.35
N ALA A 377 -15.44 -0.20 -17.37
CA ALA A 377 -15.86 1.07 -16.79
C ALA A 377 -14.98 1.55 -15.63
N ASP A 378 -14.25 0.64 -14.98
CA ASP A 378 -13.31 0.97 -13.88
C ASP A 378 -12.05 1.69 -14.39
N ARG A 379 -11.90 1.86 -15.71
CA ARG A 379 -10.84 2.64 -16.34
C ARG A 379 -11.09 4.13 -16.11
N ASN A 380 -10.58 4.67 -15.00
CA ASN A 380 -10.62 6.11 -14.73
C ASN A 380 -9.53 6.91 -15.46
N GLN A 381 -8.66 6.26 -16.25
CA GLN A 381 -7.56 6.93 -16.94
C GLN A 381 -7.32 6.33 -18.34
N PRO A 382 -6.93 7.15 -19.34
CA PRO A 382 -6.63 6.65 -20.68
C PRO A 382 -5.42 5.72 -20.60
N THR A 383 -5.53 4.51 -21.13
CA THR A 383 -4.36 3.65 -21.32
C THR A 383 -3.46 4.28 -22.37
N ASP A 384 -2.20 3.84 -22.37
CA ASP A 384 -1.22 4.07 -23.42
C ASP A 384 -1.85 4.26 -24.81
N GLY A 385 -1.26 5.13 -25.64
CA GLY A 385 -1.74 5.38 -27.02
C GLY A 385 -1.73 4.15 -27.95
N THR A 386 -1.71 2.94 -27.42
CA THR A 386 -1.94 1.67 -28.09
C THR A 386 -3.45 1.57 -28.42
N GLY A 387 -3.76 1.19 -29.66
CA GLY A 387 -5.13 1.29 -30.19
C GLY A 387 -6.17 0.49 -29.39
N ALA A 388 -7.45 0.71 -29.69
CA ALA A 388 -8.62 0.10 -29.03
C ALA A 388 -8.63 -1.45 -28.90
N ALA A 389 -7.68 -2.14 -29.51
CA ALA A 389 -7.47 -3.58 -29.32
C ALA A 389 -6.77 -3.90 -27.97
N CYS A 390 -5.71 -3.18 -27.59
CA CYS A 390 -4.97 -3.42 -26.34
C CYS A 390 -5.82 -3.15 -25.09
N GLU A 391 -6.80 -2.25 -25.23
CA GLU A 391 -7.83 -1.98 -24.22
C GLU A 391 -8.55 -3.24 -23.71
N LEU A 392 -8.66 -4.29 -24.54
CA LEU A 392 -9.28 -5.55 -24.15
C LEU A 392 -8.36 -6.44 -23.30
N ALA A 393 -7.06 -6.20 -23.26
CA ALA A 393 -6.14 -6.90 -22.35
C ALA A 393 -6.05 -6.20 -20.97
N ASN A 394 -6.56 -4.97 -20.84
CA ASN A 394 -6.32 -4.09 -19.70
C ASN A 394 -7.45 -4.06 -18.65
N PHE A 395 -8.48 -4.90 -18.77
CA PHE A 395 -9.48 -5.09 -17.72
C PHE A 395 -9.93 -6.54 -17.65
N GLY A 396 -10.52 -6.96 -16.53
CA GLY A 396 -11.00 -8.31 -16.32
C GLY A 396 -10.60 -8.83 -14.96
N THR A 397 -10.59 -10.15 -14.80
CA THR A 397 -10.05 -10.80 -13.61
C THR A 397 -8.57 -11.05 -13.81
N TYR A 398 -7.77 -10.49 -12.93
CA TYR A 398 -6.34 -10.72 -12.80
C TYR A 398 -6.07 -11.64 -11.61
N THR A 399 -5.04 -12.48 -11.74
CA THR A 399 -4.53 -13.30 -10.66
C THR A 399 -3.01 -13.22 -10.62
N TRP A 400 -2.45 -12.93 -9.46
CA TRP A 400 -1.03 -13.01 -9.16
C TRP A 400 -0.78 -14.12 -8.16
N THR A 401 0.06 -15.07 -8.54
CA THR A 401 0.56 -16.11 -7.66
C THR A 401 2.02 -15.80 -7.37
N MET A 402 2.35 -15.50 -6.12
CA MET A 402 3.69 -15.09 -5.69
C MET A 402 4.23 -16.09 -4.67
N SER A 403 5.40 -16.64 -4.93
CA SER A 403 6.06 -17.57 -4.01
C SER A 403 7.57 -17.56 -4.22
N GLY A 404 8.34 -17.31 -3.16
CA GLY A 404 9.79 -17.50 -3.17
C GLY A 404 10.55 -16.72 -4.23
N GLY A 405 10.12 -15.49 -4.51
CA GLY A 405 10.74 -14.65 -5.54
C GLY A 405 10.37 -15.05 -6.98
N ARG A 406 9.33 -15.85 -7.17
CA ARG A 406 8.75 -16.17 -8.49
C ARG A 406 7.28 -15.83 -8.52
N PHE A 407 6.84 -15.23 -9.62
CA PHE A 407 5.42 -14.94 -9.83
C PHE A 407 4.89 -15.58 -11.10
N ALA A 408 3.61 -15.91 -11.07
CA ALA A 408 2.79 -16.16 -12.24
C ALA A 408 1.62 -15.17 -12.25
N GLU A 409 1.27 -14.72 -13.44
CA GLU A 409 0.19 -13.78 -13.68
C GLU A 409 -0.77 -14.37 -14.72
N THR A 410 -2.08 -14.21 -14.48
CA THR A 410 -3.10 -14.41 -15.51
C THR A 410 -4.09 -13.26 -15.54
N GLN A 411 -4.60 -12.92 -16.72
CA GLN A 411 -5.72 -12.01 -16.94
C GLN A 411 -6.76 -12.68 -17.85
N THR A 412 -8.05 -12.45 -17.58
CA THR A 412 -9.15 -12.83 -18.48
C THR A 412 -10.35 -11.91 -18.34
N ASN A 413 -10.99 -11.57 -19.46
CA ASN A 413 -12.30 -10.92 -19.48
C ASN A 413 -13.36 -11.68 -20.30
N GLY A 414 -13.08 -12.96 -20.60
CA GLY A 414 -13.93 -13.82 -21.41
C GLY A 414 -13.75 -13.66 -22.93
N GLN A 415 -13.10 -12.59 -23.40
CA GLN A 415 -12.76 -12.41 -24.82
C GLN A 415 -11.25 -12.49 -25.06
N THR A 416 -10.49 -11.91 -24.14
CA THR A 416 -9.03 -11.82 -24.16
C THR A 416 -8.51 -12.49 -22.91
N LYS A 417 -7.44 -13.26 -23.09
CA LYS A 417 -6.70 -13.91 -22.02
C LYS A 417 -5.23 -13.63 -22.21
N THR A 418 -4.54 -13.16 -21.17
CA THR A 418 -3.08 -13.05 -21.16
C THR A 418 -2.52 -13.77 -19.94
N TRP A 419 -1.28 -14.21 -20.04
CA TRP A 419 -0.53 -14.74 -18.91
C TRP A 419 0.92 -14.33 -19.04
N ALA A 420 1.57 -14.21 -17.89
CA ALA A 420 3.00 -13.97 -17.82
C ALA A 420 3.59 -14.67 -16.59
N ASN A 421 4.89 -14.87 -16.60
CA ASN A 421 5.61 -15.34 -15.43
C ASN A 421 6.96 -14.65 -15.32
N GLY A 422 7.56 -14.72 -14.15
CA GLY A 422 8.82 -14.08 -13.92
C GLY A 422 9.38 -14.31 -12.54
N THR A 423 10.36 -13.49 -12.21
CA THR A 423 10.90 -13.39 -10.85
C THR A 423 10.48 -12.07 -10.25
N TYR A 424 10.25 -12.06 -8.94
CA TYR A 424 10.11 -10.81 -8.22
C TYR A 424 11.13 -10.73 -7.09
N THR A 425 11.43 -9.51 -6.70
CA THR A 425 12.16 -9.20 -5.47
C THR A 425 11.37 -8.17 -4.69
N VAL A 426 11.36 -8.34 -3.37
CA VAL A 426 10.81 -7.35 -2.44
C VAL A 426 11.99 -6.70 -1.73
N ASP A 427 12.08 -5.37 -1.80
CA ASP A 427 13.04 -4.54 -1.08
C ASP A 427 12.28 -3.44 -0.34
N GLY A 428 11.88 -3.72 0.90
CA GLY A 428 10.95 -2.86 1.64
C GLY A 428 9.57 -2.79 0.94
N ASP A 429 9.06 -1.59 0.70
CA ASP A 429 7.82 -1.36 -0.07
C ASP A 429 8.02 -1.50 -1.58
N ALA A 430 9.23 -1.75 -2.08
CA ALA A 430 9.47 -1.91 -3.52
C ALA A 430 9.32 -3.37 -3.96
N LEU A 431 8.29 -3.65 -4.75
CA LEU A 431 8.08 -4.90 -5.48
C LEU A 431 8.63 -4.71 -6.90
N THR A 432 9.76 -5.36 -7.22
CA THR A 432 10.28 -5.40 -8.59
C THR A 432 9.93 -6.73 -9.24
N MET A 433 9.19 -6.70 -10.35
CA MET A 433 8.78 -7.85 -11.14
C MET A 433 9.53 -7.86 -12.47
N THR A 434 10.32 -8.91 -12.72
CA THR A 434 11.03 -9.13 -13.99
C THR A 434 10.35 -10.24 -14.77
N TYR A 435 9.77 -9.90 -15.92
CA TYR A 435 9.01 -10.83 -16.76
C TYR A 435 9.95 -11.69 -17.58
N ARG A 436 9.73 -13.00 -17.58
CA ARG A 436 10.53 -13.98 -18.33
C ARG A 436 9.80 -14.50 -19.54
N GLU A 437 8.51 -14.80 -19.39
CA GLU A 437 7.67 -15.32 -20.45
C GLU A 437 6.28 -14.70 -20.36
N GLY A 438 5.62 -14.57 -21.50
CA GLY A 438 4.25 -14.11 -21.56
C GLY A 438 3.60 -14.43 -22.90
N SER A 439 2.35 -14.85 -22.87
CA SER A 439 1.54 -15.13 -24.06
C SER A 439 0.09 -14.69 -23.83
N GLY A 440 -0.71 -14.66 -24.88
CA GLY A 440 -2.14 -14.45 -24.75
C GLY A 440 -2.90 -14.94 -25.97
N SER A 441 -4.23 -14.90 -25.87
CA SER A 441 -5.17 -15.27 -26.92
C SER A 441 -6.37 -14.32 -26.92
N GLY A 442 -6.98 -14.13 -28.08
CA GLY A 442 -8.10 -13.21 -28.28
C GLY A 442 -7.64 -11.80 -28.69
N PRO A 443 -8.57 -10.90 -29.02
CA PRO A 443 -8.25 -9.55 -29.49
C PRO A 443 -7.46 -8.74 -28.44
N GLY A 444 -6.37 -8.07 -28.83
CA GLY A 444 -5.56 -7.27 -27.90
C GLY A 444 -4.53 -8.05 -27.09
N SER A 445 -4.49 -9.38 -27.22
CA SER A 445 -3.50 -10.24 -26.54
C SER A 445 -2.06 -10.07 -27.05
N GLU A 446 -1.89 -9.36 -28.16
CA GLU A 446 -0.60 -8.88 -28.64
C GLU A 446 0.07 -7.88 -27.69
N CYS A 447 -0.69 -7.22 -26.81
CA CYS A 447 -0.23 -6.21 -25.83
C CYS A 447 0.06 -6.82 -24.45
N ARG A 448 0.30 -8.13 -24.41
CA ARG A 448 0.75 -8.89 -23.25
C ARG A 448 2.14 -8.45 -22.77
N ARG A 449 2.50 -8.88 -21.57
CA ARG A 449 3.86 -8.72 -21.02
C ARG A 449 4.89 -9.50 -21.83
N HIS A 450 6.06 -8.90 -22.05
CA HIS A 450 7.14 -9.48 -22.84
C HIS A 450 8.36 -9.88 -21.99
N PRO A 451 9.14 -10.90 -22.42
CA PRO A 451 10.40 -11.25 -21.78
C PRO A 451 11.35 -10.05 -21.65
N GLY A 452 11.90 -9.85 -20.45
CA GLY A 452 12.85 -8.78 -20.15
C GLY A 452 12.22 -7.46 -19.71
N GLU A 453 10.89 -7.35 -19.72
CA GLU A 453 10.21 -6.23 -19.09
C GLU A 453 10.42 -6.27 -17.57
N VAL A 454 10.52 -5.08 -16.96
CA VAL A 454 10.70 -4.91 -15.53
C VAL A 454 9.71 -3.84 -15.07
N ASP A 455 8.86 -4.22 -14.12
CA ASP A 455 8.00 -3.28 -13.42
C ASP A 455 8.47 -3.14 -11.98
N THR A 456 8.44 -1.93 -11.46
CA THR A 456 8.69 -1.70 -10.05
C THR A 456 7.53 -0.93 -9.45
N TRP A 457 6.94 -1.52 -8.41
CA TRP A 457 5.78 -1.02 -7.70
C TRP A 457 6.15 -0.70 -6.26
N LYS A 458 5.55 0.33 -5.70
CA LYS A 458 5.32 0.37 -4.26
C LYS A 458 4.18 -0.58 -3.91
N TRP A 459 4.31 -1.36 -2.85
CA TRP A 459 3.27 -2.28 -2.40
C TRP A 459 2.96 -2.12 -0.91
N SER A 460 1.73 -2.46 -0.52
CA SER A 460 1.31 -2.59 0.88
C SER A 460 0.35 -3.76 1.00
N LEU A 461 0.48 -4.57 2.05
CA LEU A 461 -0.43 -5.68 2.34
C LEU A 461 -1.06 -5.49 3.72
N TYR A 462 -2.35 -5.19 3.75
CA TYR A 462 -3.12 -5.15 4.99
C TYR A 462 -4.13 -6.30 5.01
N ARG A 463 -3.91 -7.26 5.93
CA ARG A 463 -4.66 -8.52 5.97
C ARG A 463 -4.59 -9.22 4.60
N ASP A 464 -5.73 -9.36 3.95
CA ASP A 464 -5.88 -10.00 2.64
C ASP A 464 -6.03 -8.98 1.52
N GLN A 465 -5.60 -7.72 1.68
CA GLN A 465 -5.68 -6.69 0.65
C GLN A 465 -4.28 -6.16 0.31
N LEU A 466 -3.82 -6.48 -0.89
CA LEU A 466 -2.59 -5.99 -1.50
C LEU A 466 -2.90 -4.76 -2.35
N THR A 467 -2.32 -3.61 -2.02
CA THR A 467 -2.36 -2.42 -2.87
C THR A 467 -1.00 -2.20 -3.51
N ILE A 468 -0.99 -1.70 -4.74
CA ILE A 468 0.23 -1.35 -5.46
C ILE A 468 0.11 0.01 -6.13
N HIS A 469 1.24 0.71 -6.25
CA HIS A 469 1.37 1.98 -6.93
C HIS A 469 2.66 1.99 -7.75
N TRP A 470 2.69 2.69 -8.89
CA TRP A 470 3.91 2.78 -9.67
C TRP A 470 5.01 3.48 -8.87
N ILE A 471 6.25 2.97 -8.92
CA ILE A 471 7.31 3.45 -8.02
C ILE A 471 7.73 4.90 -8.28
N ASP A 472 7.61 5.36 -9.53
CA ASP A 472 7.89 6.74 -9.91
C ASP A 472 6.58 7.50 -10.16
N PRO A 473 6.06 8.25 -9.18
CA PRO A 473 4.77 8.95 -9.32
C PRO A 473 4.78 10.06 -10.37
N SER A 474 5.94 10.42 -10.94
CA SER A 474 6.05 11.42 -12.01
C SER A 474 5.79 10.85 -13.41
N VAL A 475 5.86 9.53 -13.56
CA VAL A 475 5.57 8.85 -14.83
C VAL A 475 4.06 8.81 -15.04
N PRO A 476 3.54 9.28 -16.19
CA PRO A 476 2.12 9.25 -16.43
C PRO A 476 1.60 7.80 -16.58
N PRO A 477 0.34 7.53 -16.20
CA PRO A 477 -0.34 6.22 -16.33
C PRO A 477 -0.31 5.58 -17.72
N THR A 478 -0.05 6.37 -18.76
CA THR A 478 0.14 5.91 -20.14
C THR A 478 1.50 5.28 -20.41
N GLU A 479 2.45 5.37 -19.48
CA GLU A 479 3.84 4.94 -19.63
C GLU A 479 4.21 3.79 -18.68
N TYR A 480 3.25 3.29 -17.89
CA TYR A 480 3.40 2.12 -17.03
C TYR A 480 2.12 1.26 -17.05
N PRO A 481 2.13 0.02 -16.52
CA PRO A 481 0.98 -0.87 -16.59
C PRO A 481 -0.08 -0.52 -15.53
N ALA A 482 -0.70 0.65 -15.67
CA ALA A 482 -1.65 1.21 -14.70
C ALA A 482 -2.87 0.32 -14.44
N ASN A 483 -3.16 -0.62 -15.33
CA ASN A 483 -4.21 -1.61 -15.19
C ASN A 483 -4.09 -2.48 -13.93
N TYR A 484 -2.88 -2.64 -13.37
CA TYR A 484 -2.67 -3.39 -12.11
C TYR A 484 -2.96 -2.57 -10.84
N ALA A 485 -3.00 -1.25 -10.93
CA ALA A 485 -3.17 -0.34 -9.80
C ALA A 485 -4.59 0.26 -9.71
N VAL A 486 -5.57 -0.34 -10.40
CA VAL A 486 -6.94 0.18 -10.50
C VAL A 486 -7.76 -0.08 -9.23
N LYS A 487 -7.57 -1.24 -8.59
CA LYS A 487 -8.24 -1.65 -7.35
C LYS A 487 -7.26 -2.42 -6.45
N PRO A 488 -7.53 -2.50 -5.14
CA PRO A 488 -6.82 -3.44 -4.27
C PRO A 488 -7.00 -4.89 -4.75
N TRP A 489 -5.95 -5.67 -4.61
CA TRP A 489 -5.92 -7.10 -4.87
C TRP A 489 -6.29 -7.87 -3.61
N THR A 490 -7.21 -8.83 -3.72
CA THR A 490 -7.62 -9.65 -2.58
C THR A 490 -6.79 -10.93 -2.52
N ARG A 491 -6.15 -11.23 -1.40
CA ARG A 491 -5.52 -12.53 -1.14
C ARG A 491 -6.62 -13.60 -1.07
N THR A 492 -6.58 -14.55 -1.99
CA THR A 492 -7.55 -15.64 -2.13
C THR A 492 -6.97 -16.99 -1.75
N GLY A 493 -5.66 -17.08 -1.54
CA GLY A 493 -4.99 -18.29 -1.07
C GLY A 493 -3.58 -18.02 -0.54
N ASP A 494 -3.05 -19.00 0.18
CA ASP A 494 -1.66 -19.00 0.63
C ASP A 494 -0.69 -19.21 -0.53
N ALA A 495 0.56 -18.82 -0.32
CA ALA A 495 1.62 -19.06 -1.30
C ALA A 495 1.75 -20.56 -1.57
N PRO A 496 1.79 -21.00 -2.84
CA PRO A 496 2.17 -22.37 -3.14
C PRO A 496 3.58 -22.62 -2.58
N ALA A 497 3.83 -23.83 -2.07
CA ALA A 497 5.10 -24.17 -1.41
C ALA A 497 6.30 -23.76 -2.28
N THR A 498 7.25 -23.06 -1.67
CA THR A 498 8.49 -22.64 -2.31
C THR A 498 9.31 -23.88 -2.69
N PRO A 499 9.86 -23.96 -3.91
CA PRO A 499 10.64 -25.12 -4.33
C PRO A 499 11.80 -25.34 -3.37
N ASN A 500 11.93 -26.54 -2.82
CA ASN A 500 13.13 -26.91 -2.09
C ASN A 500 14.25 -27.13 -3.12
N PRO A 501 15.33 -26.32 -3.14
CA PRO A 501 16.43 -26.50 -4.10
C PRO A 501 17.21 -27.81 -3.91
N GLY A 502 16.84 -28.63 -2.90
CA GLY A 502 17.31 -30.00 -2.70
C GLY A 502 16.25 -31.10 -2.86
N ALA A 503 15.08 -30.83 -3.45
CA ALA A 503 14.06 -31.86 -3.69
C ALA A 503 14.64 -33.02 -4.52
N ALA A 504 14.44 -34.26 -4.07
CA ALA A 504 14.93 -35.44 -4.77
C ALA A 504 14.21 -35.57 -6.12
N THR A 505 14.98 -35.65 -7.22
CA THR A 505 14.41 -35.81 -8.56
C THR A 505 13.54 -37.06 -8.62
N THR A 506 12.28 -36.92 -9.05
CA THR A 506 11.37 -38.06 -9.20
C THR A 506 11.46 -38.65 -10.61
N ALA A 507 11.00 -39.89 -10.80
CA ALA A 507 10.92 -40.46 -12.15
C ALA A 507 9.87 -39.78 -13.04
N LEU A 508 9.03 -38.89 -12.49
CA LEU A 508 8.12 -38.04 -13.25
C LEU A 508 8.83 -36.85 -13.87
N ASP A 509 9.95 -36.39 -13.30
CA ASP A 509 10.63 -35.17 -13.74
C ASP A 509 11.03 -35.29 -15.22
N GLY A 510 10.74 -34.24 -16.00
CA GLY A 510 10.91 -34.18 -17.44
C GLY A 510 9.61 -33.87 -18.19
N ARG A 511 9.72 -33.85 -19.51
CA ARG A 511 8.63 -33.51 -20.44
C ARG A 511 7.99 -34.77 -20.99
N TRP A 512 6.66 -34.78 -21.04
CA TRP A 512 5.87 -35.90 -21.50
C TRP A 512 4.77 -35.42 -22.43
N GLU A 513 4.51 -36.17 -23.49
CA GLU A 513 3.44 -35.88 -24.43
C GLU A 513 2.45 -37.05 -24.54
N VAL A 514 1.20 -36.73 -24.82
CA VAL A 514 0.19 -37.71 -25.22
C VAL A 514 -0.72 -37.08 -26.26
N SER A 515 -1.29 -37.91 -27.13
CA SER A 515 -2.39 -37.46 -27.96
C SER A 515 -3.45 -38.53 -28.14
N TYR A 516 -4.71 -38.12 -28.06
CA TYR A 516 -5.87 -38.98 -28.22
C TYR A 516 -7.06 -38.21 -28.82
N THR A 517 -7.95 -38.95 -29.47
CA THR A 517 -9.14 -38.39 -30.11
C THR A 517 -10.28 -38.22 -29.10
N ARG A 518 -11.31 -37.46 -29.49
CA ARG A 518 -12.55 -37.34 -28.70
C ARG A 518 -13.19 -38.70 -28.43
N ASP A 519 -13.23 -39.59 -29.41
CA ASP A 519 -13.86 -40.91 -29.26
C ASP A 519 -13.08 -41.77 -28.25
N GLU A 520 -11.75 -41.65 -28.22
CA GLU A 520 -10.89 -42.31 -27.22
C GLU A 520 -11.11 -41.73 -25.82
N TYR A 521 -11.27 -40.40 -25.70
CA TYR A 521 -11.61 -39.73 -24.44
C TYR A 521 -12.96 -40.19 -23.89
N VAL A 522 -14.00 -40.26 -24.75
CA VAL A 522 -15.33 -40.76 -24.38
C VAL A 522 -15.28 -42.23 -23.98
N ALA A 523 -14.52 -43.06 -24.71
CA ALA A 523 -14.36 -44.48 -24.39
C ALA A 523 -13.65 -44.71 -23.05
N ALA A 524 -12.81 -43.77 -22.60
CA ALA A 524 -12.14 -43.79 -21.31
C ALA A 524 -13.04 -43.40 -20.12
N GLY A 525 -14.30 -43.03 -20.37
CA GLY A 525 -15.29 -42.74 -19.32
C GLY A 525 -15.49 -41.26 -19.02
N ALA A 526 -15.24 -40.37 -19.99
CA ALA A 526 -15.46 -38.93 -19.82
C ALA A 526 -16.89 -38.58 -19.41
N ASP A 527 -17.02 -37.62 -18.50
CA ASP A 527 -18.30 -37.15 -18.00
C ASP A 527 -19.14 -36.51 -19.11
N ALA A 528 -20.46 -36.65 -18.98
CA ALA A 528 -21.40 -36.19 -20.01
C ALA A 528 -21.34 -34.68 -20.27
N GLU A 529 -20.92 -33.90 -19.28
CA GLU A 529 -20.75 -32.45 -19.35
C GLU A 529 -19.37 -32.04 -19.91
N GLU A 530 -18.38 -32.94 -19.85
CA GLU A 530 -16.99 -32.65 -20.24
C GLU A 530 -16.60 -33.21 -21.61
N ARG A 531 -17.33 -34.23 -22.10
CA ARG A 531 -17.06 -34.92 -23.37
C ARG A 531 -17.27 -34.06 -24.63
N ASP A 532 -17.87 -32.89 -24.49
CA ASP A 532 -18.12 -31.93 -25.57
C ASP A 532 -17.23 -30.68 -25.47
N LEU A 533 -16.33 -30.63 -24.47
CA LEU A 533 -15.33 -29.58 -24.27
C LEU A 533 -14.03 -29.83 -25.07
N PRO A 534 -13.77 -29.10 -26.17
CA PRO A 534 -12.65 -29.37 -27.08
C PRO A 534 -11.26 -29.33 -26.44
N GLU A 535 -11.11 -28.66 -25.30
CA GLU A 535 -9.89 -28.64 -24.49
C GLU A 535 -9.48 -30.00 -23.90
N ASN A 536 -10.41 -30.95 -23.80
CA ASN A 536 -10.21 -32.23 -23.09
C ASN A 536 -9.65 -33.37 -23.96
N TRP A 537 -9.49 -33.17 -25.27
CA TRP A 537 -8.85 -34.12 -26.19
C TRP A 537 -7.93 -33.41 -27.18
N GLY A 538 -7.07 -34.16 -27.87
CA GLY A 538 -6.06 -33.58 -28.75
C GLY A 538 -4.64 -33.92 -28.32
N ALA A 539 -3.70 -33.00 -28.49
CA ALA A 539 -2.29 -33.21 -28.17
C ALA A 539 -1.91 -32.44 -26.91
N PHE A 540 -1.49 -33.17 -25.88
CA PHE A 540 -1.08 -32.63 -24.60
C PHE A 540 0.42 -32.75 -24.41
N LEU A 541 0.98 -31.74 -23.76
CA LEU A 541 2.32 -31.73 -23.21
C LEU A 541 2.22 -31.45 -21.72
N ILE A 542 2.84 -32.27 -20.89
CA ILE A 542 3.03 -32.03 -19.46
C ILE A 542 4.52 -32.04 -19.12
N GLU A 543 4.95 -31.11 -18.29
CA GLU A 543 6.31 -31.01 -17.80
C GLU A 543 6.30 -31.03 -16.28
N PHE A 544 7.14 -31.88 -15.69
CA PHE A 544 7.35 -31.97 -14.24
C PHE A 544 8.79 -31.59 -13.91
N GLY A 545 8.99 -30.83 -12.84
CA GLY A 545 10.32 -30.60 -12.28
C GLY A 545 10.30 -29.62 -11.12
N ALA A 546 11.21 -29.82 -10.16
CA ALA A 546 11.32 -28.98 -8.96
C ALA A 546 9.97 -28.80 -8.24
N GLU A 547 9.20 -29.89 -8.10
CA GLU A 547 7.86 -29.90 -7.47
C GLU A 547 6.80 -29.04 -8.17
N LEU A 548 7.06 -28.60 -9.40
CA LEU A 548 6.13 -27.87 -10.27
C LEU A 548 5.75 -28.67 -11.51
N PHE A 549 4.53 -28.48 -11.98
CA PHE A 549 4.09 -28.98 -13.26
C PHE A 549 3.45 -27.91 -14.13
N SER A 550 3.54 -28.08 -15.44
CA SER A 550 2.72 -27.35 -16.41
C SER A 550 2.17 -28.33 -17.43
N MET A 551 0.90 -28.17 -17.79
CA MET A 551 0.23 -28.96 -18.81
C MET A 551 -0.47 -28.05 -19.81
N SER A 552 -0.33 -28.38 -21.09
CA SER A 552 -0.94 -27.63 -22.18
C SER A 552 -1.55 -28.54 -23.23
N ASN A 553 -2.64 -28.09 -23.85
CA ASN A 553 -3.21 -28.66 -25.07
C ASN A 553 -3.02 -27.66 -26.22
N ALA A 554 -2.20 -28.03 -27.21
CA ALA A 554 -1.71 -27.12 -28.24
C ALA A 554 -2.78 -26.66 -29.24
N ALA A 555 -3.92 -27.37 -29.35
CA ALA A 555 -4.94 -27.07 -30.33
C ALA A 555 -5.93 -25.98 -29.89
N GLU A 556 -6.31 -25.92 -28.60
CA GLU A 556 -7.55 -25.22 -28.20
C GLU A 556 -7.49 -24.56 -26.80
N GLY A 557 -6.30 -24.33 -26.23
CA GLY A 557 -6.11 -23.34 -25.16
C GLY A 557 -6.19 -23.83 -23.70
N LEU A 558 -6.25 -25.14 -23.43
CA LEU A 558 -6.01 -25.63 -22.07
C LEU A 558 -4.55 -25.33 -21.68
N ARG A 559 -4.35 -24.56 -20.61
CA ARG A 559 -3.07 -24.38 -19.95
C ARG A 559 -3.30 -24.35 -18.45
N ILE A 560 -2.83 -25.38 -17.77
CA ILE A 560 -2.85 -25.47 -16.31
C ILE A 560 -1.42 -25.62 -15.80
N ALA A 561 -1.14 -25.06 -14.65
CA ALA A 561 0.14 -25.21 -13.96
C ALA A 561 -0.11 -25.23 -12.46
N GLY A 562 0.88 -25.72 -11.73
CA GLY A 562 0.91 -25.59 -10.28
C GLY A 562 1.94 -26.53 -9.66
N SER A 563 1.71 -26.90 -8.41
CA SER A 563 2.63 -27.77 -7.67
C SER A 563 2.23 -29.24 -7.78
N TYR A 564 3.21 -30.14 -7.65
CA TYR A 564 2.95 -31.56 -7.49
C TYR A 564 3.71 -32.16 -6.32
N ALA A 565 3.08 -33.11 -5.65
CA ALA A 565 3.68 -33.92 -4.59
C ALA A 565 3.59 -35.40 -4.96
N VAL A 566 4.62 -36.17 -4.58
CA VAL A 566 4.69 -37.61 -4.82
C VAL A 566 4.88 -38.34 -3.48
N ASP A 567 3.99 -39.27 -3.18
CA ASP A 567 4.13 -40.23 -2.07
C ASP A 567 4.00 -41.65 -2.63
N GLY A 568 5.14 -42.32 -2.81
CA GLY A 568 5.17 -43.62 -3.49
C GLY A 568 4.65 -43.55 -4.92
N ASP A 569 3.57 -44.27 -5.21
CA ASP A 569 2.89 -44.25 -6.51
C ASP A 569 1.73 -43.24 -6.57
N LEU A 570 1.49 -42.46 -5.51
CA LEU A 570 0.48 -41.41 -5.49
C LEU A 570 1.09 -40.09 -5.95
N LEU A 571 0.44 -39.46 -6.92
CA LEU A 571 0.70 -38.11 -7.42
C LEU A 571 -0.47 -37.21 -7.02
N THR A 572 -0.16 -36.10 -6.36
CA THR A 572 -1.10 -35.02 -6.09
C THR A 572 -0.71 -33.80 -6.90
N LEU A 573 -1.60 -33.28 -7.73
CA LEU A 573 -1.43 -32.03 -8.47
C LEU A 573 -2.30 -30.96 -7.83
N ASN A 574 -1.72 -29.82 -7.45
CA ASN A 574 -2.48 -28.64 -7.05
C ASN A 574 -2.44 -27.65 -8.21
N VAL A 575 -3.59 -27.34 -8.80
CA VAL A 575 -3.70 -26.47 -9.96
C VAL A 575 -3.84 -25.02 -9.51
N ASP A 576 -2.83 -24.19 -9.77
CA ASP A 576 -2.82 -22.80 -9.30
C ASP A 576 -3.94 -21.97 -9.96
N THR A 577 -4.28 -22.27 -11.22
CA THR A 577 -5.28 -21.51 -11.99
C THR A 577 -6.71 -21.73 -11.53
N THR A 578 -7.02 -22.86 -10.89
CA THR A 578 -8.39 -23.23 -10.49
C THR A 578 -8.53 -23.50 -9.00
N GLY A 579 -7.42 -23.68 -8.27
CA GLY A 579 -7.40 -24.15 -6.89
C GLY A 579 -7.77 -25.63 -6.74
N GLU A 580 -7.96 -26.35 -7.85
CA GLU A 580 -8.35 -27.76 -7.84
C GLU A 580 -7.18 -28.66 -7.45
N GLN A 581 -7.49 -29.74 -6.75
CA GLN A 581 -6.52 -30.77 -6.43
C GLN A 581 -6.89 -32.07 -7.16
N PHE A 582 -5.94 -32.58 -7.95
CA PHE A 582 -6.08 -33.87 -8.62
C PHE A 582 -5.21 -34.92 -7.93
N SER A 583 -5.72 -36.15 -7.82
CA SER A 583 -4.95 -37.28 -7.31
C SER A 583 -4.96 -38.41 -8.32
N LEU A 584 -3.78 -38.91 -8.65
CA LEU A 584 -3.55 -39.96 -9.65
C LEU A 584 -2.56 -40.97 -9.09
N ARG A 585 -2.74 -42.26 -9.38
CA ARG A 585 -1.61 -43.20 -9.27
C ARG A 585 -0.76 -43.09 -10.52
N TRP A 586 0.55 -43.18 -10.39
CA TRP A 586 1.47 -43.05 -11.51
C TRP A 586 2.47 -44.21 -11.57
N SER A 587 2.92 -44.54 -12.77
CA SER A 587 4.02 -45.47 -12.99
C SER A 587 4.83 -45.06 -14.20
N VAL A 588 6.16 -45.17 -14.09
CA VAL A 588 7.09 -44.96 -15.20
C VAL A 588 7.81 -46.26 -15.51
N TYR A 589 7.69 -46.70 -16.77
CA TYR A 589 8.47 -47.79 -17.31
C TYR A 589 9.10 -47.36 -18.63
N ARG A 590 10.44 -47.24 -18.64
CA ARG A 590 11.23 -46.69 -19.74
C ARG A 590 10.82 -45.25 -20.08
N ASP A 591 10.32 -45.02 -21.29
CA ASP A 591 9.88 -43.74 -21.83
C ASP A 591 8.36 -43.57 -21.72
N LYS A 592 7.67 -44.44 -20.98
CA LYS A 592 6.21 -44.40 -20.82
C LYS A 592 5.80 -44.08 -19.39
N LEU A 593 4.94 -43.07 -19.25
CA LEU A 593 4.26 -42.68 -18.03
C LEU A 593 2.78 -43.05 -18.14
N THR A 594 2.28 -43.80 -17.18
CA THR A 594 0.86 -44.17 -17.08
C THR A 594 0.26 -43.62 -15.81
N PHE A 595 -0.99 -43.19 -15.88
CA PHE A 595 -1.79 -42.78 -14.73
C PHE A 595 -2.97 -43.72 -14.52
N GLU A 596 -3.43 -43.84 -13.27
CA GLU A 596 -4.68 -44.51 -12.89
C GLU A 596 -5.47 -43.62 -11.91
N PRO A 597 -6.81 -43.64 -11.95
CA PRO A 597 -7.62 -42.86 -11.03
C PRO A 597 -7.53 -43.38 -9.58
N VAL A 598 -7.68 -42.46 -8.62
CA VAL A 598 -7.68 -42.76 -7.19
C VAL A 598 -9.12 -42.77 -6.67
N ALA A 599 -9.56 -43.89 -6.12
CA ALA A 599 -10.92 -44.02 -5.60
C ALA A 599 -11.21 -42.98 -4.49
N GLY A 600 -12.26 -42.18 -4.69
CA GLY A 600 -12.68 -41.14 -3.74
C GLY A 600 -11.97 -39.79 -3.89
N ALA A 601 -11.09 -39.63 -4.88
CA ALA A 601 -10.45 -38.36 -5.22
C ALA A 601 -10.84 -37.90 -6.63
N VAL A 602 -10.57 -36.63 -6.95
CA VAL A 602 -10.76 -36.09 -8.29
C VAL A 602 -9.59 -36.54 -9.17
N SER A 603 -9.87 -37.36 -10.17
CA SER A 603 -8.89 -37.88 -11.13
C SER A 603 -9.38 -37.60 -12.56
N PRO A 604 -8.90 -36.53 -13.22
CA PRO A 604 -9.44 -36.16 -14.52
C PRO A 604 -9.16 -37.22 -15.58
N THR A 605 -10.19 -37.56 -16.36
CA THR A 605 -10.16 -38.65 -17.35
C THR A 605 -9.01 -38.52 -18.35
N GLY A 606 -8.64 -37.29 -18.71
CA GLY A 606 -7.61 -37.01 -19.72
C GLY A 606 -6.23 -37.59 -19.38
N PHE A 607 -5.91 -37.75 -18.09
CA PHE A 607 -4.61 -38.27 -17.67
C PHE A 607 -4.41 -39.75 -18.00
N PHE A 608 -5.48 -40.55 -18.03
CA PHE A 608 -5.40 -42.02 -18.13
C PHE A 608 -6.07 -42.60 -19.39
N VAL A 609 -6.27 -41.78 -20.43
CA VAL A 609 -6.76 -42.24 -21.74
C VAL A 609 -5.71 -43.11 -22.45
N LYS A 610 -4.44 -42.69 -22.41
CA LYS A 610 -3.29 -43.38 -23.02
C LYS A 610 -2.01 -43.15 -22.21
N PRO A 611 -1.00 -44.04 -22.34
CA PRO A 611 0.33 -43.78 -21.81
C PRO A 611 0.99 -42.56 -22.46
N TRP A 612 1.58 -41.70 -21.63
CA TRP A 612 2.36 -40.53 -22.03
C TRP A 612 3.79 -40.94 -22.42
N THR A 613 4.39 -40.25 -23.37
CA THR A 613 5.73 -40.53 -23.90
C THR A 613 6.71 -39.46 -23.48
N ARG A 614 7.86 -39.87 -22.93
CA ARG A 614 8.92 -38.94 -22.52
C ARG A 614 9.56 -38.28 -23.75
N LEU A 615 9.66 -36.97 -23.74
CA LEU A 615 10.45 -36.20 -24.69
C LEU A 615 11.89 -36.09 -24.16
N GLY A 616 12.87 -36.34 -25.04
CA GLY A 616 14.28 -36.49 -24.68
C GLY A 616 14.85 -35.34 -23.83
N THR A 617 15.84 -35.68 -23.00
CA THR A 617 16.52 -34.80 -22.02
C THR A 617 17.10 -33.53 -22.62
#